data_AF-A0A0D8X5G3-F1
#
_entry.id   AF-A0A0D8X5G3-F1
#
_cell.length_a   1.000
_cell.length_b   1.000
_cell.length_c   1.000
_cell.angle_alpha   90.00
_cell.angle_beta   90.00
_cell.angle_gamma   90.00
#
_symmetry.space_group_name_H-M   'P 1'
#
loop_
_entity.id
_entity.type
_entity.pdbx_description
1 polymer ?
#
loop_
_entity_poly.entity_id
_entity_poly.type
_entity_poly.pdbx_seq_one_letter_code
_entity_poly.pdbx_strand_id
1 'polypeptide(L)'
;MEGGDKFEQLFEEEVMAKCNKDNDVASQCVNIAAPLRPLAYCYGVKKGGQEAFDKVLQFYSIEKVQVEKSYLLKALGCSNDAGTLKSLLLLSLNRTASVIRPQDTSVVFRSVSKNPVGLKFMFSFLMEKARYIMGRFRAIQLLFFFG
;
A
#
# COMPACT_ATOMS: atom_id res chain seq x y z
N MET A 1 -6.69 -16.29 17.34
CA MET A 1 -5.51 -15.71 16.65
C MET A 1 -4.94 -16.64 15.57
N GLU A 2 -5.44 -17.87 15.39
CA GLU A 2 -4.92 -18.86 14.41
C GLU A 2 -5.03 -18.48 12.92
N GLY A 3 -5.90 -17.53 12.56
CA GLY A 3 -6.12 -17.21 11.14
C GLY A 3 -4.94 -16.49 10.46
N GLY A 4 -4.10 -15.77 11.20
CA GLY A 4 -3.06 -14.91 10.62
C GLY A 4 -1.83 -15.65 10.12
N ASP A 5 -1.46 -16.73 10.80
CA ASP A 5 -0.24 -17.51 10.50
C ASP A 5 -0.38 -18.24 9.15
N LYS A 6 -1.59 -18.71 8.84
CA LYS A 6 -1.88 -19.35 7.54
C LYS A 6 -1.72 -18.38 6.36
N PHE A 7 -2.08 -17.11 6.53
CA PHE A 7 -1.96 -16.11 5.46
C PHE A 7 -0.53 -15.64 5.25
N GLU A 8 0.26 -15.59 6.33
CA GLU A 8 1.70 -15.37 6.24
C GLU A 8 2.38 -16.52 5.48
N GLN A 9 2.11 -17.77 5.85
CA GLN A 9 2.65 -18.93 5.12
C GLN A 9 2.28 -18.90 3.64
N LEU A 10 1.03 -18.57 3.32
CA LEU A 10 0.58 -18.44 1.95
C LEU A 10 1.30 -17.32 1.18
N PHE A 11 1.63 -16.22 1.85
CA PHE A 11 2.46 -15.16 1.26
C PHE A 11 3.88 -15.65 1.00
N GLU A 12 4.52 -16.29 1.97
CA GLU A 12 5.88 -16.80 1.79
C GLU A 12 5.99 -17.80 0.63
N GLU A 13 5.06 -18.76 0.56
CA GLU A 13 5.08 -19.82 -0.45
C GLU A 13 4.71 -19.34 -1.85
N GLU A 14 3.67 -18.51 -1.99
CA GLU A 14 3.14 -18.14 -3.31
C GLU A 14 3.64 -16.79 -3.81
N VAL A 15 4.15 -15.93 -2.93
CA VAL A 15 4.69 -14.62 -3.30
C VAL A 15 6.22 -14.62 -3.22
N MET A 16 6.79 -14.84 -2.04
CA MET A 16 8.23 -14.69 -1.85
C MET A 16 9.02 -15.77 -2.59
N ALA A 17 8.59 -17.03 -2.50
CA ALA A 17 9.30 -18.15 -3.11
C ALA A 17 9.08 -18.26 -4.63
N LYS A 18 7.85 -18.02 -5.13
CA LYS A 18 7.47 -18.32 -6.52
C LYS A 18 7.44 -17.12 -7.45
N CYS A 19 7.18 -15.91 -6.94
CA CYS A 19 7.13 -14.68 -7.74
C CYS A 19 8.38 -13.81 -7.51
N ASN A 20 9.58 -14.38 -7.65
CA ASN A 20 10.82 -13.77 -7.18
C ASN A 20 11.60 -12.97 -8.24
N LYS A 21 11.12 -12.86 -9.49
CA LYS A 21 11.82 -12.08 -10.52
C LYS A 21 11.40 -10.61 -10.47
N ASP A 22 12.29 -9.72 -10.92
CA ASP A 22 12.09 -8.27 -10.81
C ASP A 22 10.89 -7.74 -11.62
N ASN A 23 10.54 -8.44 -12.69
CA ASN A 23 9.45 -8.06 -13.60
C ASN A 23 8.19 -8.91 -13.40
N ASP A 24 8.12 -9.73 -12.35
CA ASP A 24 6.95 -10.56 -12.08
C ASP A 24 5.75 -9.70 -11.66
N VAL A 25 4.67 -9.81 -12.42
CA VAL A 25 3.41 -9.11 -12.14
C VAL A 25 2.54 -9.97 -11.23
N ALA A 26 2.09 -9.41 -10.10
CA ALA A 26 1.35 -10.14 -9.07
C ALA A 26 0.14 -10.90 -9.63
N SER A 27 -0.67 -10.25 -10.47
CA SER A 27 -1.85 -10.87 -11.08
C SER A 27 -1.54 -12.09 -11.96
N GLN A 28 -0.30 -12.22 -12.45
CA GLN A 28 0.13 -13.29 -13.35
C GLN A 28 0.81 -14.43 -12.62
N CYS A 29 1.65 -14.13 -11.63
CA CYS A 29 2.48 -15.14 -10.98
C CYS A 29 1.89 -15.65 -9.64
N VAL A 30 1.10 -14.83 -8.92
CA VAL A 30 0.62 -15.20 -7.58
C VAL A 30 -0.51 -16.21 -7.69
N ASN A 31 -0.22 -17.45 -7.30
CA ASN A 31 -1.17 -18.55 -7.33
C ASN A 31 -1.97 -18.66 -6.01
N ILE A 32 -2.59 -17.55 -5.63
CA ILE A 32 -3.55 -17.48 -4.52
C ILE A 32 -4.92 -17.12 -5.09
N ALA A 33 -5.98 -17.80 -4.64
CA ALA A 33 -7.35 -17.46 -5.03
C ALA A 33 -7.63 -15.97 -4.74
N ALA A 34 -8.15 -15.24 -5.74
CA ALA A 34 -8.29 -13.78 -5.67
C ALA A 34 -8.95 -13.23 -4.39
N PRO A 35 -9.99 -13.86 -3.80
CA PRO A 35 -10.59 -13.39 -2.54
C PRO A 35 -9.65 -13.46 -1.32
N LEU A 36 -8.62 -14.31 -1.35
CA LEU A 36 -7.68 -14.53 -0.26
C LEU A 36 -6.42 -13.64 -0.36
N ARG A 37 -6.08 -13.17 -1.58
CA ARG A 37 -4.91 -12.32 -1.84
C ARG A 37 -4.81 -11.09 -0.92
N PRO A 38 -5.89 -10.33 -0.64
CA PRO A 38 -5.79 -9.16 0.24
C PRO A 38 -5.30 -9.51 1.65
N LEU A 39 -5.74 -10.66 2.19
CA LEU A 39 -5.32 -11.13 3.51
C LEU A 39 -3.89 -11.67 3.46
N ALA A 40 -3.54 -12.48 2.46
CA ALA A 40 -2.19 -12.98 2.26
C ALA A 40 -1.17 -11.84 2.20
N TYR A 41 -1.37 -10.86 1.32
CA TYR A 41 -0.48 -9.70 1.22
C TYR A 41 -0.42 -8.90 2.51
N CYS A 42 -1.56 -8.66 3.17
CA CYS A 42 -1.61 -7.89 4.41
C CYS A 42 -0.82 -8.57 5.54
N TYR A 43 -0.99 -9.89 5.73
CA TYR A 43 -0.25 -10.64 6.75
C TYR A 43 1.23 -10.80 6.40
N GLY A 44 1.56 -10.98 5.11
CA GLY A 44 2.93 -10.93 4.61
C GLY A 44 3.63 -9.63 4.96
N VAL A 45 3.07 -8.47 4.59
CA VAL A 45 3.64 -7.16 4.95
C VAL A 45 3.68 -6.94 6.47
N LYS A 46 2.65 -7.40 7.19
CA LYS A 46 2.55 -7.22 8.65
C LYS A 46 3.68 -7.95 9.40
N LYS A 47 4.11 -9.11 8.92
CA LYS A 47 5.06 -9.99 9.62
C LYS A 47 6.44 -10.09 8.96
N GLY A 48 6.51 -10.05 7.63
CA GLY A 48 7.75 -10.11 6.84
C GLY A 48 8.53 -8.79 6.76
N GLY A 49 8.11 -7.75 7.48
CA GLY A 49 8.89 -6.52 7.65
C GLY A 49 9.13 -5.74 6.35
N GLN A 50 10.31 -5.12 6.24
CA GLN A 50 10.64 -4.23 5.13
C GLN A 50 10.79 -4.98 3.80
N GLU A 51 11.31 -6.22 3.81
CA GLU A 51 11.47 -7.03 2.61
C GLU A 51 10.12 -7.35 1.95
N ALA A 52 9.16 -7.86 2.74
CA ALA A 52 7.80 -8.11 2.27
C ALA A 52 7.09 -6.82 1.81
N PHE A 53 7.32 -5.71 2.52
CA PHE A 53 6.79 -4.40 2.12
C PHE A 53 7.32 -3.95 0.75
N ASP A 54 8.63 -4.05 0.54
CA ASP A 54 9.28 -3.65 -0.72
C ASP A 54 8.81 -4.53 -1.88
N LYS A 55 8.63 -5.84 -1.63
CA LYS A 55 8.09 -6.77 -2.63
C LYS A 55 6.67 -6.38 -3.05
N VAL A 56 5.79 -6.07 -2.09
CA VAL A 56 4.41 -5.64 -2.39
C VAL A 56 4.38 -4.27 -3.07
N LEU A 57 5.30 -3.35 -2.71
CA LEU A 57 5.40 -2.03 -3.34
C LEU A 57 5.88 -2.14 -4.79
N GLN A 58 6.85 -3.04 -5.06
CA GLN A 58 7.30 -3.36 -6.40
C GLN A 58 6.14 -3.90 -7.25
N PHE A 59 5.41 -4.90 -6.75
CA PHE A 59 4.23 -5.43 -7.44
C PHE A 59 3.21 -4.34 -7.75
N TYR A 60 2.90 -3.48 -6.78
CA TYR A 60 1.97 -2.37 -7.01
C TYR A 60 2.48 -1.43 -8.13
N SER A 61 3.79 -1.20 -8.21
CA SER A 61 4.38 -0.29 -9.19
C SER A 61 4.23 -0.79 -10.62
N ILE A 62 4.37 -2.10 -10.86
CA ILE A 62 4.30 -2.71 -12.20
C ILE A 62 2.93 -3.29 -12.57
N GLU A 63 2.06 -3.54 -11.59
CA GLU A 63 0.73 -4.12 -11.80
C GLU A 63 -0.19 -3.19 -12.61
N LYS A 64 -0.97 -3.76 -13.53
CA LYS A 64 -1.91 -3.07 -14.41
C LYS A 64 -3.37 -3.35 -14.05
N VAL A 65 -3.65 -4.53 -13.48
CA VAL A 65 -4.99 -4.94 -13.04
C VAL A 65 -5.40 -4.11 -11.82
N GLN A 66 -6.40 -3.23 -12.01
CA GLN A 66 -6.78 -2.24 -10.99
C GLN A 66 -7.24 -2.87 -9.67
N VAL A 67 -7.95 -3.99 -9.75
CA VAL A 67 -8.39 -4.74 -8.56
C VAL A 67 -7.19 -5.25 -7.77
N GLU A 68 -6.19 -5.81 -8.46
CA GLU A 68 -4.96 -6.30 -7.83
C GLU A 68 -4.13 -5.16 -7.24
N LYS A 69 -3.99 -4.02 -7.96
CA LYS A 69 -3.35 -2.80 -7.41
C LYS A 69 -4.01 -2.36 -6.11
N SER A 70 -5.35 -2.40 -6.05
CA SER A 70 -6.10 -2.05 -4.84
C SER A 70 -5.78 -2.98 -3.66
N TYR A 71 -5.60 -4.28 -3.92
CA TYR A 71 -5.22 -5.25 -2.89
C TYR A 71 -3.81 -5.00 -2.37
N LEU A 72 -2.84 -4.83 -3.26
CA LEU A 72 -1.44 -4.55 -2.92
C LEU A 72 -1.33 -3.24 -2.12
N LEU A 73 -2.01 -2.18 -2.56
CA LEU A 73 -1.96 -0.89 -1.88
C LEU A 73 -2.56 -0.92 -0.46
N LYS A 74 -3.65 -1.67 -0.27
CA LYS A 74 -4.24 -1.88 1.07
C LYS A 74 -3.28 -2.66 1.97
N ALA A 75 -2.60 -3.66 1.42
CA ALA A 75 -1.65 -4.51 2.14
C ALA A 75 -0.42 -3.73 2.61
N LEU A 76 0.09 -2.76 1.84
CA LEU A 76 1.17 -1.87 2.29
C LEU A 76 0.82 -1.13 3.59
N GLY A 77 -0.46 -0.80 3.81
CA GLY A 77 -0.96 -0.21 5.04
C GLY A 77 -0.97 -1.15 6.26
N CYS A 78 -0.70 -2.45 6.08
CA CYS A 78 -0.70 -3.45 7.15
C CYS A 78 0.63 -3.58 7.90
N SER A 79 1.68 -2.86 7.50
CA SER A 79 2.97 -2.87 8.20
C SER A 79 2.81 -2.54 9.70
N ASN A 80 3.60 -3.20 10.55
CA ASN A 80 3.69 -2.88 11.98
C ASN A 80 4.74 -1.81 12.29
N ASP A 81 5.52 -1.37 11.30
CA ASP A 81 6.55 -0.35 11.49
C ASP A 81 6.01 1.07 11.24
N ALA A 82 6.08 1.92 12.25
CA ALA A 82 5.57 3.29 12.15
C ALA A 82 6.37 4.14 11.15
N GLY A 83 7.67 3.87 10.98
CA GLY A 83 8.53 4.56 10.01
C GLY A 83 8.09 4.24 8.58
N THR A 84 7.94 2.96 8.25
CA THR A 84 7.45 2.45 6.96
C THR A 84 6.08 3.04 6.62
N LEU A 85 5.14 3.06 7.59
CA LEU A 85 3.80 3.64 7.35
C LEU A 85 3.87 5.17 7.10
N LYS A 86 4.72 5.91 7.82
CA LYS A 86 4.94 7.35 7.56
C LYS A 86 5.59 7.57 6.19
N SER A 87 6.58 6.77 5.83
CA SER A 87 7.21 6.80 4.51
C SER A 87 6.20 6.51 3.39
N LEU A 88 5.30 5.54 3.58
CA LEU A 88 4.22 5.25 2.64
C LEU A 88 3.29 6.46 2.45
N LEU A 89 2.90 7.15 3.53
CA LEU A 89 2.09 8.37 3.43
C LEU A 89 2.82 9.47 2.65
N LEU A 90 4.12 9.68 2.92
CA LEU A 90 4.93 10.66 2.18
C LEU A 90 5.05 10.30 0.70
N LEU A 91 5.31 9.04 0.38
CA LEU A 91 5.33 8.51 -0.99
C LEU A 91 3.99 8.78 -1.70
N SER A 92 2.86 8.60 -1.00
CA SER A 92 1.52 8.85 -1.56
C SER A 92 1.21 10.33 -1.84
N LEU A 93 1.92 11.25 -1.20
CA LEU A 93 1.77 12.68 -1.41
C LEU A 93 2.76 13.24 -2.44
N ASN A 94 3.88 12.54 -2.67
CA ASN A 94 4.92 12.96 -3.60
C ASN A 94 4.41 12.94 -5.05
N ARG A 95 4.45 14.09 -5.74
CA ARG A 95 4.02 14.23 -7.14
C ARG A 95 5.10 13.85 -8.16
N THR A 96 6.37 13.88 -7.78
CA THR A 96 7.50 13.70 -8.71
C THR A 96 7.92 12.24 -8.82
N ALA A 97 7.81 11.47 -7.74
CA ALA A 97 8.27 10.08 -7.70
C ALA A 97 7.40 9.12 -8.54
N SER A 98 6.16 9.50 -8.88
CA SER A 98 5.19 8.72 -9.69
C SER A 98 4.84 7.30 -9.21
N VAL A 99 5.43 6.82 -8.11
CA VAL A 99 5.21 5.47 -7.56
C VAL A 99 3.73 5.28 -7.20
N ILE A 100 3.19 6.05 -6.26
CA ILE A 100 1.76 6.01 -5.91
C ILE A 100 1.00 7.01 -6.78
N ARG A 101 -0.07 6.54 -7.44
CA ARG A 101 -0.86 7.40 -8.34
C ARG A 101 -1.68 8.41 -7.52
N PRO A 102 -1.96 9.61 -8.05
CA PRO A 102 -2.68 10.61 -7.29
C PRO A 102 -4.08 10.19 -6.78
N GLN A 103 -4.82 9.42 -7.57
CA GLN A 103 -6.12 8.88 -7.18
C GLN A 103 -6.04 7.85 -6.05
N ASP A 104 -4.89 7.18 -5.92
CA ASP A 104 -4.65 6.10 -4.97
C ASP A 104 -4.22 6.63 -3.59
N THR A 105 -3.84 7.92 -3.48
CA THR A 105 -3.49 8.58 -2.22
C THR A 105 -4.56 8.35 -1.15
N SER A 106 -5.85 8.48 -1.50
CA SER A 106 -6.95 8.31 -0.53
C SER A 106 -7.01 6.90 0.08
N VAL A 107 -6.68 5.88 -0.72
CA VAL A 107 -6.64 4.48 -0.28
C VAL A 107 -5.50 4.24 0.69
N VAL A 108 -4.34 4.86 0.45
CA VAL A 108 -3.19 4.81 1.38
C VAL A 108 -3.59 5.38 2.74
N PHE A 109 -4.09 6.62 2.77
CA PHE A 109 -4.49 7.28 4.03
C PHE A 109 -5.52 6.46 4.80
N ARG A 110 -6.55 5.95 4.11
CA ARG A 110 -7.57 5.09 4.72
C ARG A 110 -6.98 3.79 5.28
N SER A 111 -6.04 3.16 4.57
CA SER A 111 -5.43 1.89 4.99
C SER A 111 -4.54 2.10 6.22
N VAL A 112 -3.69 3.13 6.21
CA VAL A 112 -2.85 3.48 7.36
C VAL A 112 -3.70 3.91 8.56
N SER A 113 -4.80 4.66 8.36
CA SER A 113 -5.68 5.08 9.47
C SER A 113 -6.39 3.91 10.15
N LYS A 114 -6.64 2.82 9.43
CA LYS A 114 -7.24 1.59 9.99
C LYS A 114 -6.22 0.70 10.71
N ASN A 115 -4.92 0.93 10.49
CA ASN A 115 -3.86 0.20 11.15
C ASN A 115 -3.72 0.70 12.60
N PRO A 116 -3.67 -0.16 13.64
CA PRO A 116 -3.51 0.27 15.03
C PRO A 116 -2.24 1.09 15.32
N VAL A 117 -1.14 0.83 14.60
CA VAL A 117 0.10 1.62 14.67
C VAL A 117 -0.10 2.96 13.96
N GLY A 118 -0.68 2.93 12.76
CA GLY A 118 -1.00 4.13 11.98
C GLY A 118 -1.93 5.11 12.70
N LEU A 119 -2.98 4.59 13.33
CA LEU A 119 -3.98 5.35 14.07
C LEU A 119 -3.34 6.23 15.17
N LYS A 120 -2.29 5.74 15.83
CA LYS A 120 -1.60 6.46 16.92
C LYS A 120 -0.91 7.74 16.46
N PHE A 121 -0.48 7.81 15.20
CA PHE A 121 0.25 8.99 14.68
C PHE A 121 -0.49 9.72 13.55
N MET A 122 -1.61 9.19 13.05
CA MET A 122 -2.30 9.74 11.88
C MET A 122 -2.69 11.20 12.09
N PHE A 123 -3.27 11.54 13.25
CA PHE A 123 -3.67 12.91 13.54
C PHE A 123 -2.46 13.88 13.55
N SER A 124 -1.36 13.51 14.22
CA SER A 124 -0.16 14.35 14.24
C SER A 124 0.45 14.49 12.85
N PHE A 125 0.47 13.41 12.04
CA PHE A 125 0.96 13.47 10.67
C PHE A 125 0.12 14.43 9.80
N LEU A 126 -1.21 14.36 9.91
CA LEU A 126 -2.13 15.26 9.19
C LEU A 126 -1.88 16.72 9.57
N MET A 127 -1.72 17.01 10.87
CA MET A 127 -1.45 18.37 11.34
C MET A 127 -0.09 18.88 10.88
N GLU A 128 0.96 18.07 10.99
CA GLU A 128 2.32 18.43 10.57
C GLU A 128 2.39 18.69 9.06
N LYS A 129 1.70 17.86 8.27
CA LYS A 129 1.72 17.95 6.79
C LYS A 129 0.53 18.73 6.21
N ALA A 130 -0.29 19.38 7.04
CA ALA A 130 -1.55 20.02 6.63
C ALA A 130 -1.37 20.98 5.45
N ARG A 131 -0.36 21.87 5.51
CA ARG A 131 -0.07 22.81 4.42
C ARG A 131 0.24 22.11 3.09
N TYR A 132 1.05 21.05 3.13
CA TYR A 132 1.43 20.29 1.94
C TYR A 132 0.23 19.51 1.37
N ILE A 133 -0.54 18.85 2.24
CA ILE A 133 -1.76 18.14 1.87
C ILE A 133 -2.78 19.10 1.25
N MET A 134 -3.06 20.24 1.89
CA MET A 134 -3.98 21.24 1.34
C MET A 134 -3.48 21.81 0.01
N GLY A 135 -2.18 22.10 -0.12
CA GLY A 135 -1.59 22.53 -1.40
C GLY A 135 -1.78 21.50 -2.51
N ARG A 136 -1.72 20.20 -2.18
CA ARG A 136 -1.98 19.12 -3.13
C ARG A 136 -3.43 19.08 -3.62
N PHE A 137 -4.41 19.29 -2.75
CA PHE A 137 -5.83 19.19 -3.11
C PHE A 137 -6.44 20.50 -3.64
N ARG A 138 -5.86 21.66 -3.30
CA ARG A 138 -6.29 22.96 -3.87
C ARG A 138 -6.09 23.07 -5.38
N ALA A 139 -5.12 22.35 -5.96
CA ALA A 139 -4.89 22.33 -7.40
C ALA A 139 -6.01 21.63 -8.21
N ILE A 140 -6.93 20.91 -7.56
CA ILE A 140 -8.04 20.22 -8.24
C ILE A 140 -9.22 21.16 -8.50
N GLN A 141 -9.34 22.27 -7.76
CA GLN A 141 -10.49 23.18 -7.87
C GLN A 141 -10.38 24.19 -9.02
N LEU A 142 -9.21 24.34 -9.65
CA LEU A 142 -9.02 25.24 -10.80
C LEU A 142 -9.40 24.63 -12.16
N LEU A 143 -9.65 23.31 -12.23
CA LEU A 143 -10.06 22.63 -13.47
C LEU A 143 -11.58 22.51 -13.64
N PHE A 144 -12.38 22.95 -12.65
CA PHE A 144 -13.84 22.93 -12.73
C PHE A 144 -14.47 24.31 -13.02
N PHE A 145 -13.67 25.35 -13.25
CA PHE A 145 -14.14 26.70 -13.57
C PHE A 145 -13.72 27.22 -14.96
N PHE A 146 -13.09 26.37 -15.78
CA PHE A 146 -12.77 26.67 -17.18
C PHE A 146 -13.28 25.56 -18.12
N GLY A 147 -14.57 25.26 -18.02
CA GLY A 147 -15.31 24.38 -18.93
C GLY A 147 -16.73 24.88 -19.08
#